data_AF-A0A6S6ZHU3-F1
#
_entry.id   AF-A0A6S6ZHU3-F1
#
_cell.length_a   1.000
_cell.length_b   1.000
_cell.length_c   1.000
_cell.angle_alpha   90.00
_cell.angle_beta   90.00
_cell.angle_gamma   90.00
#
_symmetry.space_group_name_H-M   'P 1'
#
loop_
_entity.id
_entity.type
_entity.pdbx_description
1 polymer ?
#
loop_
_entity_poly.entity_id
_entity_poly.type
_entity_poly.pdbx_seq_one_letter_code
_entity_poly.pdbx_strand_id
1 'polypeptide(L)' 'MTSSLKRLLSLLAATLLLAGCGAGPGGPPHPGAANPYSSGGFNDAGPDYPNTGR' A
#
# COMPACT_ATOMS: atom_id res chain seq x y z
N MET A 1 28.11 28.37 -3.53
CA MET A 1 26.68 28.01 -3.72
C MET A 1 25.80 29.03 -3.00
N THR A 2 24.84 29.63 -3.71
CA THR A 2 23.90 30.63 -3.13
C THR A 2 22.95 29.98 -2.12
N SER A 3 22.38 30.77 -1.21
CA SER A 3 21.48 30.25 -0.17
C SER A 3 20.21 29.62 -0.75
N SER A 4 19.68 30.18 -1.84
CA SER A 4 18.51 29.65 -2.53
C SER A 4 18.77 28.30 -3.18
N LEU A 5 19.95 28.11 -3.79
CA LEU A 5 20.34 26.84 -4.41
C LEU A 5 20.41 25.71 -3.37
N LYS A 6 20.94 25.99 -2.17
CA LYS A 6 21.01 25.02 -1.06
C LYS A 6 19.62 24.58 -0.57
N ARG A 7 18.67 25.52 -0.48
CA ARG A 7 17.28 25.22 -0.11
C ARG A 7 16.59 24.34 -1.15
N LEU A 8 16.79 24.64 -2.44
CA LEU A 8 16.22 23.85 -3.54
C LEU A 8 16.73 22.40 -3.51
N LEU A 9 18.04 22.21 -3.36
CA LEU A 9 18.67 20.89 -3.26
C LEU A 9 18.18 20.10 -2.04
N SER A 10 17.98 20.77 -0.91
CA SER A 10 17.49 20.13 0.31
C SER A 10 16.03 19.67 0.17
N LEU A 11 15.18 20.49 -0.44
CA LEU A 11 13.79 20.13 -0.74
C LEU A 11 13.70 18.96 -1.72
N LEU A 12 14.52 18.99 -2.78
CA LEU A 12 14.58 17.90 -3.74
C LEU A 12 15.02 16.58 -3.09
N ALA A 13 16.05 16.62 -2.25
CA ALA A 13 16.49 15.43 -1.51
C ALA A 13 15.39 14.88 -0.59
N ALA A 14 14.66 15.75 0.11
CA ALA A 14 13.56 15.35 0.99
C ALA A 14 12.42 14.69 0.21
N THR A 15 12.00 15.24 -0.93
CA THR A 15 10.91 14.65 -1.73
C THR A 15 11.30 13.28 -2.31
N LEU A 16 12.53 13.10 -2.76
CA LEU A 16 13.02 11.81 -3.24
C LEU A 16 13.01 10.74 -2.14
N LEU A 17 13.36 11.10 -0.90
CA LEU A 17 13.33 10.19 0.24
C LEU A 17 11.89 9.80 0.62
N LEU A 18 10.93 10.71 0.50
CA LEU A 18 9.53 10.45 0.85
C LEU A 18 8.75 9.70 -0.24
N ALA A 19 9.19 9.74 -1.50
CA ALA A 19 8.50 9.11 -2.63
C ALA A 19 8.33 7.59 -2.48
N GLY A 20 9.17 6.93 -1.67
CA GLY A 20 9.11 5.48 -1.44
C GLY A 20 8.18 5.04 -0.31
N CYS A 21 7.62 5.96 0.49
CA CYS A 21 6.96 5.59 1.76
C CYS A 21 5.52 5.04 1.59
N GLY A 22 4.88 5.21 0.42
CA GLY A 22 3.48 4.83 0.20
C GLY A 22 3.25 3.73 -0.85
N ALA A 23 4.30 3.27 -1.54
CA ALA A 23 4.18 2.37 -2.68
C ALA A 23 4.51 0.93 -2.28
N GLY A 24 3.66 0.33 -1.45
CA GLY A 24 3.68 -1.12 -1.20
C GLY A 24 2.41 -1.76 -1.74
N PRO A 25 2.43 -3.02 -2.17
CA PRO A 25 1.18 -3.79 -2.27
C PRO A 25 0.49 -3.69 -0.92
N GLY A 26 -0.79 -3.32 -0.92
CA GLY A 26 -1.59 -3.26 0.31
C GLY A 26 -1.48 -4.59 1.06
N GLY A 27 -1.53 -4.54 2.39
CA GLY A 27 -1.55 -5.76 3.18
C GLY A 27 -2.76 -6.63 2.83
N PRO A 28 -2.75 -7.92 3.22
CA PRO A 28 -3.91 -8.78 3.02
C PRO A 28 -5.17 -8.13 3.62
N PRO A 29 -6.37 -8.39 3.05
CA PRO A 29 -7.63 -7.97 3.61
C PRO A 29 -7.73 -8.36 5.09
N HIS A 30 -8.41 -7.53 5.88
CA HIS A 30 -8.66 -7.87 7.28
C HIS A 30 -9.44 -9.20 7.38
N PRO A 31 -9.22 -10.02 8.42
CA PRO A 31 -9.99 -11.25 8.60
C PRO A 31 -11.50 -10.99 8.57
N GLY A 32 -12.22 -11.68 7.69
CA GLY A 32 -13.66 -11.49 7.51
C GLY A 32 -14.06 -10.43 6.46
N ALA A 33 -13.10 -9.82 5.75
CA ALA A 33 -13.42 -9.01 4.58
C ALA A 33 -14.13 -9.84 3.50
N ALA A 34 -15.13 -9.26 2.84
CA ALA A 34 -15.84 -9.92 1.74
C ALA A 34 -14.90 -10.09 0.55
N ASN A 35 -14.72 -11.33 0.06
CA ASN A 35 -13.96 -11.59 -1.15
C ASN A 35 -14.77 -11.13 -2.38
N PRO A 36 -14.33 -10.10 -3.15
CA PRO A 36 -15.06 -9.61 -4.32
C PRO A 36 -15.03 -10.59 -5.50
N TYR A 37 -14.12 -11.57 -5.47
CA TYR A 37 -14.03 -12.65 -6.47
C TYR A 37 -14.89 -13.86 -6.09
N SER A 38 -15.53 -13.82 -4.93
CA SER A 38 -16.39 -14.90 -4.45
C SER A 38 -17.76 -14.86 -5.12
N SER A 39 -18.22 -16.00 -5.61
CA SER A 39 -19.59 -16.21 -6.08
C SER A 39 -20.50 -16.81 -4.99
N GLY A 40 -19.94 -17.24 -3.85
CA GLY A 40 -20.64 -17.92 -2.75
C GLY A 40 -20.56 -17.24 -1.36
N GLY A 41 -19.91 -16.07 -1.23
CA GLY A 41 -19.79 -15.31 0.02
C GLY A 41 -18.41 -15.36 0.70
N PHE A 42 -18.33 -15.02 1.99
CA PHE A 42 -17.07 -14.83 2.74
C PHE A 42 -16.15 -16.07 2.86
N ASN A 43 -16.63 -17.24 2.44
CA ASN A 43 -15.93 -18.52 2.62
C ASN A 43 -15.07 -18.92 1.41
N ASP A 44 -15.26 -18.29 0.24
CA ASP A 44 -14.48 -18.66 -0.95
C ASP A 44 -13.10 -18.01 -0.91
N ALA A 45 -12.06 -18.83 -1.00
CA ALA A 45 -10.69 -18.36 -1.09
C ALA A 45 -10.45 -17.59 -2.39
N GLY A 46 -9.65 -16.52 -2.32
CA GLY A 46 -9.23 -15.72 -3.47
C GLY A 46 -7.72 -15.46 -3.44
N PRO A 47 -7.16 -14.81 -4.47
CA PRO A 47 -5.72 -14.54 -4.57
C PRO A 47 -5.10 -13.92 -3.31
N ASP A 48 -5.89 -13.16 -2.54
CA ASP A 48 -5.50 -12.56 -1.27
C ASP A 48 -6.52 -12.78 -0.13
N TYR A 49 -7.52 -13.63 -0.32
CA TYR A 49 -8.55 -13.88 0.71
C TYR A 49 -8.38 -15.30 1.26
N PRO A 50 -7.95 -15.47 2.52
CA PRO A 50 -7.84 -16.79 3.13
C PRO A 50 -9.23 -17.43 3.26
N ASN A 51 -9.30 -18.76 3.15
CA ASN A 51 -10.54 -19.49 3.42
C ASN A 51 -10.91 -19.30 4.89
N THR A 52 -11.93 -18.48 5.17
CA THR A 52 -12.43 -18.23 6.54
C THR A 52 -13.52 -19.21 6.97
N GLY A 53 -13.83 -20.21 6.13
CA GLY A 53 -14.82 -21.25 6.38
C GLY A 53 -14.51 -22.05 7.65
N ARG A 54 -15.30 -21.79 8.68
CA ARG A 54 -15.37 -22.56 9.92
C ARG A 54 -16.32 -23.73 9.78
#